data_AF-R2SCM3-F1
#
_entry.id   AF-R2SCM3-F1
#
_cell.length_a   1.000
_cell.length_b   1.000
_cell.length_c   1.000
_cell.angle_alpha   90.00
_cell.angle_beta   90.00
_cell.angle_gamma   90.00
#
_symmetry.space_group_name_H-M   'P 1'
#
loop_
_entity.id
_entity.type
_entity.pdbx_description
1 polymer ?
#
loop_
_entity_poly.entity_id
_entity_poly.type
_entity_poly.pdbx_seq_one_letter_code
_entity_poly.pdbx_strand_id
1 'polypeptide(L)'
;MGKPELIDPRALYHGDEFAPQKQKGKGPALQKEMTPRPDCGEESYVGTSRLKNRRALITGADSGIGRAVAIAFAREGANVAIHFYPGEEEDAAEVAEYVRAAGRKAVLIPGDFRDETVPDQVVEKVIAELGGLDTLVLNAAH
;
A
#
# COMPACT_ATOMS: atom_id res chain seq x y z
N MET A 1 -0.78 37.80 -2.53
CA MET A 1 -1.13 36.39 -2.34
C MET A 1 -2.19 36.03 -3.36
N GLY A 2 -1.94 35.01 -4.19
CA GLY A 2 -2.92 34.56 -5.19
C GLY A 2 -4.15 33.96 -4.52
N LYS A 3 -5.30 33.97 -5.20
CA LYS A 3 -6.48 33.23 -4.73
C LYS A 3 -6.13 31.74 -4.66
N PRO A 4 -6.61 31.00 -3.64
CA PRO A 4 -6.44 29.56 -3.61
C PRO A 4 -7.10 28.95 -4.84
N GLU A 5 -6.38 28.06 -5.53
CA GLU A 5 -6.95 27.21 -6.55
C GLU A 5 -7.75 26.11 -5.84
N LEU A 6 -9.08 26.21 -5.90
CA LEU A 6 -9.98 25.27 -5.27
C LEU A 6 -10.45 24.28 -6.32
N ILE A 7 -10.30 22.99 -6.03
CA ILE A 7 -10.75 21.90 -6.90
C ILE A 7 -12.05 21.34 -6.33
N ASP A 8 -13.06 21.14 -7.18
CA ASP A 8 -14.31 20.48 -6.77
C ASP A 8 -14.06 18.98 -6.54
N PRO A 9 -14.17 18.48 -5.30
CA PRO A 9 -13.87 17.08 -5.00
C PRO A 9 -14.81 16.10 -5.71
N ARG A 10 -16.00 16.54 -6.14
CA ARG A 10 -16.97 15.71 -6.86
C ARG A 10 -16.52 15.36 -8.27
N ALA A 11 -15.59 16.13 -8.84
CA ALA A 11 -15.08 15.99 -10.20
C ALA A 11 -13.60 15.58 -10.23
N LEU A 12 -13.00 15.32 -9.07
CA LEU A 12 -11.55 15.08 -8.94
C LEU A 12 -11.13 13.68 -9.42
N TYR A 13 -12.01 12.69 -9.27
CA TYR A 13 -11.76 11.29 -9.62
C TYR A 13 -12.80 10.80 -10.62
N HIS A 14 -12.61 9.58 -11.12
CA HIS A 14 -13.53 8.95 -12.06
C HIS A 14 -14.97 8.94 -11.52
N GLY A 15 -15.87 9.59 -12.26
CA GLY A 15 -17.29 9.74 -11.90
C GLY A 15 -18.26 9.05 -12.85
N ASP A 16 -17.76 8.42 -13.92
CA ASP A 16 -18.58 7.68 -14.87
C ASP A 16 -18.88 6.26 -14.35
N GLU A 17 -19.78 5.55 -15.04
CA GLU A 17 -20.05 4.15 -14.72
C GLU A 17 -18.85 3.26 -15.11
N PHE A 18 -18.52 2.32 -14.22
CA PHE A 18 -17.51 1.30 -14.51
C PHE A 18 -18.07 0.24 -15.47
N ALA A 19 -17.34 -0.04 -16.55
CA ALA A 19 -17.63 -1.19 -17.40
C ALA A 19 -17.55 -2.50 -16.58
N PRO A 20 -18.41 -3.50 -16.87
CA PRO A 20 -18.32 -4.80 -16.21
C PRO A 20 -16.94 -5.43 -16.43
N GLN A 21 -16.25 -5.72 -15.32
CA GLN A 21 -14.93 -6.32 -15.34
C GLN A 21 -14.85 -7.44 -14.31
N LYS A 22 -14.19 -8.53 -14.69
CA LYS A 22 -13.93 -9.69 -13.84
C LYS A 22 -12.55 -10.21 -14.16
N GLN A 23 -11.77 -10.48 -13.12
CA GLN A 23 -10.47 -11.13 -13.28
C GLN A 23 -10.64 -12.64 -13.27
N LYS A 24 -9.83 -13.33 -14.06
CA LYS A 24 -9.92 -14.79 -14.24
C LYS A 24 -9.11 -15.48 -13.15
N GLY A 25 -9.68 -16.51 -12.53
CA GLY A 25 -8.97 -17.37 -11.59
C GLY A 25 -9.67 -17.46 -10.24
N LYS A 26 -9.03 -18.18 -9.30
CA LYS A 26 -9.44 -18.29 -7.90
C LYS A 26 -8.54 -17.49 -6.94
N GLY A 27 -7.51 -16.84 -7.47
CA GLY A 27 -6.58 -16.02 -6.70
C GLY A 27 -7.17 -14.65 -6.36
N PRO A 28 -6.45 -13.86 -5.57
CA PRO A 28 -6.82 -12.47 -5.31
C PRO A 28 -6.88 -11.67 -6.63
N ALA A 29 -7.62 -10.56 -6.59
CA ALA A 29 -7.71 -9.66 -7.74
C ALA A 29 -6.50 -8.70 -7.74
N LEU A 30 -5.86 -8.56 -8.90
CA LEU A 30 -4.73 -7.65 -9.12
C LEU A 30 -5.22 -6.25 -9.48
N GLN A 31 -4.78 -5.25 -8.76
CA GLN A 31 -5.11 -3.85 -9.04
C GLN A 31 -4.64 -3.42 -10.44
N LYS A 32 -3.48 -3.91 -10.90
CA LYS A 32 -2.97 -3.63 -12.25
C LYS A 32 -3.89 -4.06 -13.39
N GLU A 33 -4.82 -4.98 -13.16
CA GLU A 33 -5.76 -5.47 -14.19
C GLU A 33 -7.10 -4.71 -14.19
N MET A 34 -7.30 -3.76 -13.28
CA MET A 34 -8.54 -2.96 -13.21
C MET A 34 -8.56 -1.86 -14.27
N THR A 35 -9.76 -1.51 -14.74
CA THR A 35 -9.98 -0.39 -15.65
C THR A 35 -11.13 0.51 -15.15
N PRO A 36 -10.88 1.80 -14.85
CA PRO A 36 -9.56 2.42 -14.72
C PRO A 36 -8.76 1.80 -13.58
N ARG A 37 -7.45 1.98 -13.64
CA ARG A 37 -6.56 1.62 -12.54
C ARG A 37 -6.86 2.53 -11.34
N PRO A 38 -7.02 1.99 -10.12
CA PRO A 38 -7.15 2.81 -8.93
C PRO A 38 -5.95 3.75 -8.75
N ASP A 39 -6.24 5.02 -8.44
CA ASP A 39 -5.27 6.00 -7.96
C ASP A 39 -5.09 5.83 -6.46
N CYS A 40 -3.90 5.43 -6.03
CA CYS A 40 -3.51 5.26 -4.64
C CYS A 40 -2.60 6.40 -4.16
N GLY A 41 -2.57 7.52 -4.88
CA GLY A 41 -1.75 8.67 -4.55
C GLY A 41 -0.33 8.60 -5.09
N GLU A 42 -0.04 7.71 -6.06
CA GLU A 42 1.26 7.54 -6.71
C GLU A 42 1.82 8.85 -7.24
N GLU A 43 0.98 9.78 -7.67
CA GLU A 43 1.42 11.08 -8.19
C GLU A 43 1.01 12.25 -7.27
N SER A 44 -0.10 12.12 -6.54
CA SER A 44 -0.75 13.25 -5.85
C SER A 44 -0.31 13.46 -4.40
N TYR A 45 0.07 12.41 -3.65
CA TYR A 45 0.39 12.55 -2.24
C TYR A 45 1.77 13.19 -2.02
N VAL A 46 1.86 14.30 -1.30
CA VAL A 46 3.15 14.94 -0.98
C VAL A 46 3.42 14.83 0.52
N GLY A 47 4.53 14.18 0.87
CA GLY A 47 4.93 14.00 2.27
C GLY A 47 5.50 15.26 2.90
N THR A 48 5.34 15.39 4.22
CA THR A 48 5.83 16.51 5.04
C THR A 48 6.72 16.04 6.20
N SER A 49 7.25 14.82 6.11
CA SER A 49 8.12 14.16 7.10
C SER A 49 7.47 13.88 8.47
N ARG A 50 6.15 13.69 8.53
CA ARG A 50 5.40 13.48 9.78
C ARG A 50 5.66 12.12 10.44
N LEU A 51 6.18 11.15 9.70
CA LEU A 51 6.46 9.78 10.14
C LEU A 51 7.95 9.45 10.02
N LYS A 52 8.82 10.46 10.07
CA LYS A 52 10.26 10.29 9.91
C LYS A 52 10.80 9.18 10.81
N ASN A 53 11.46 8.21 10.19
CA ASN A 53 12.12 7.06 10.82
C ASN A 53 11.19 6.07 11.54
N ARG A 54 9.88 6.15 11.33
CA ARG A 54 8.93 5.13 11.80
C ARG A 54 9.13 3.82 11.05
N ARG A 55 8.65 2.72 11.66
CA ARG A 55 8.74 1.36 11.13
C ARG A 55 7.34 0.76 11.12
N ALA A 56 6.75 0.70 9.94
CA ALA A 56 5.36 0.34 9.76
C ALA A 56 5.20 -1.04 9.14
N LEU A 57 4.33 -1.87 9.71
CA LEU A 57 3.75 -3.04 9.05
C LEU A 57 2.35 -2.68 8.58
N ILE A 58 2.08 -2.87 7.28
CA ILE A 58 0.76 -2.66 6.68
C ILE A 58 0.35 -3.98 6.01
N THR A 59 -0.82 -4.50 6.38
CA THR A 59 -1.36 -5.74 5.82
C THR A 59 -2.29 -5.45 4.64
N GLY A 60 -2.19 -6.24 3.57
CA GLY A 60 -2.94 -5.99 2.32
C GLY A 60 -2.47 -4.68 1.68
N ALA A 61 -1.15 -4.49 1.64
CA ALA A 61 -0.51 -3.24 1.23
C ALA A 61 -0.04 -3.24 -0.23
N ASP A 62 -0.23 -4.35 -0.93
CA ASP A 62 -0.03 -4.52 -2.37
C ASP A 62 -0.98 -3.64 -3.20
N SER A 63 -2.20 -3.44 -2.73
CA SER A 63 -3.27 -2.79 -3.49
C SER A 63 -4.20 -1.92 -2.64
N GLY A 64 -5.08 -1.17 -3.31
CA GLY A 64 -6.16 -0.40 -2.74
C GLY A 64 -5.73 0.58 -1.66
N ILE A 65 -6.43 0.51 -0.53
CA ILE A 65 -6.21 1.42 0.61
C ILE A 65 -4.84 1.16 1.26
N GLY A 66 -4.45 -0.11 1.43
CA GLY A 66 -3.16 -0.45 2.04
C GLY A 66 -1.99 0.08 1.21
N ARG A 67 -2.07 0.00 -0.12
CA ARG A 67 -1.12 0.63 -1.06
C ARG A 67 -1.05 2.13 -0.88
N ALA A 68 -2.18 2.82 -0.82
CA ALA A 68 -2.21 4.27 -0.61
C ALA A 68 -1.57 4.67 0.72
N VAL A 69 -1.84 3.91 1.79
CA VAL A 69 -1.22 4.11 3.10
C VAL A 69 0.28 3.86 3.05
N ALA A 70 0.75 2.81 2.35
CA ALA A 70 2.18 2.51 2.21
C ALA A 70 2.93 3.64 1.50
N ILE A 71 2.38 4.15 0.39
CA ILE A 71 2.95 5.28 -0.35
C ILE A 71 3.01 6.53 0.54
N ALA A 72 1.90 6.87 1.20
CA ALA A 72 1.82 8.02 2.09
C ALA A 72 2.82 7.91 3.25
N PHE A 73 2.91 6.74 3.89
CA PHE A 73 3.81 6.51 5.03
C PHE A 73 5.28 6.63 4.62
N ALA A 74 5.65 6.06 3.47
CA ALA A 74 7.00 6.18 2.95
C ALA A 74 7.36 7.64 2.63
N ARG A 75 6.45 8.38 1.98
CA ARG A 75 6.63 9.81 1.71
C ARG A 75 6.71 10.67 2.97
N GLU A 76 6.01 10.26 4.04
CA GLU A 76 6.13 10.87 5.35
C GLU A 76 7.39 10.42 6.12
N GLY A 77 8.21 9.54 5.56
CA GLY A 77 9.53 9.18 6.05
C GLY A 77 9.62 7.87 6.82
N ALA A 78 8.60 7.01 6.77
CA ALA A 78 8.60 5.70 7.42
C ALA A 78 9.29 4.63 6.55
N ASN A 79 9.95 3.66 7.16
CA ASN A 79 10.23 2.38 6.50
C ASN A 79 8.98 1.50 6.56
N VAL A 80 8.69 0.76 5.49
CA VAL A 80 7.41 0.07 5.32
C VAL A 80 7.64 -1.40 5.00
N ALA A 81 7.02 -2.26 5.81
CA ALA A 81 6.80 -3.66 5.50
C ALA A 81 5.40 -3.83 4.90
N ILE A 82 5.37 -4.45 3.74
CA ILE A 82 4.22 -4.63 2.86
C ILE A 82 3.86 -6.11 2.94
N HIS A 83 2.81 -6.41 3.71
CA HIS A 83 2.22 -7.74 3.73
C HIS A 83 1.12 -7.86 2.68
N PHE A 84 1.05 -9.00 2.00
CA PHE A 84 0.08 -9.30 0.93
C PHE A 84 -0.13 -10.81 0.81
N TYR A 85 -1.20 -11.24 0.12
CA TYR A 85 -1.48 -12.65 -0.08
C TYR A 85 -0.65 -13.22 -1.26
N PRO A 86 -0.18 -14.49 -1.20
CA PRO A 86 0.56 -15.10 -2.30
C PRO A 86 -0.23 -15.07 -3.62
N GLY A 87 0.38 -14.53 -4.68
CA GLY A 87 -0.28 -14.25 -5.97
C GLY A 87 -0.43 -12.77 -6.29
N GLU A 88 -0.18 -11.86 -5.33
CA GLU A 88 -0.22 -10.40 -5.51
C GLU A 88 1.19 -9.78 -5.66
N GLU A 89 2.22 -10.60 -5.95
CA GLU A 89 3.62 -10.17 -5.92
C GLU A 89 3.92 -9.01 -6.87
N GLU A 90 3.24 -8.95 -8.02
CA GLU A 90 3.45 -7.89 -9.00
C GLU A 90 2.95 -6.53 -8.50
N ASP A 91 1.78 -6.49 -7.86
CA ASP A 91 1.25 -5.26 -7.27
C ASP A 91 2.11 -4.84 -6.06
N ALA A 92 2.47 -5.80 -5.20
CA ALA A 92 3.35 -5.55 -4.06
C ALA A 92 4.73 -5.01 -4.47
N ALA A 93 5.32 -5.55 -5.54
CA ALA A 93 6.60 -5.09 -6.07
C ALA A 93 6.53 -3.63 -6.49
N GLU A 94 5.44 -3.20 -7.13
CA GLU A 94 5.25 -1.80 -7.51
C GLU A 94 5.14 -0.88 -6.28
N VAL A 95 4.43 -1.30 -5.23
CA VAL A 95 4.38 -0.53 -3.98
C VAL A 95 5.77 -0.39 -3.37
N ALA A 96 6.59 -1.45 -3.39
CA ALA A 96 7.96 -1.38 -2.92
C ALA A 96 8.82 -0.40 -3.72
N GLU A 97 8.60 -0.25 -5.04
CA GLU A 97 9.28 0.77 -5.84
C GLU A 97 8.91 2.19 -5.39
N TYR A 98 7.64 2.48 -5.10
CA TYR A 98 7.26 3.80 -4.57
C TYR A 98 7.87 4.07 -3.18
N VAL A 99 7.92 3.05 -2.31
CA VAL A 99 8.57 3.17 -0.99
C VAL A 99 10.07 3.45 -1.14
N ARG A 100 10.75 2.74 -2.05
CA ARG A 100 12.19 2.93 -2.34
C ARG A 100 12.46 4.29 -2.99
N ALA A 101 11.60 4.72 -3.91
CA ALA A 101 11.69 6.04 -4.55
C ALA A 101 11.54 7.19 -3.54
N ALA A 102 10.79 6.99 -2.45
CA ALA A 102 10.74 7.92 -1.32
C ALA A 102 11.98 7.86 -0.40
N GLY A 103 13.02 7.09 -0.77
CA GLY A 103 14.26 6.94 -0.02
C GLY A 103 14.12 6.09 1.24
N ARG A 104 13.09 5.23 1.32
CA ARG A 104 12.79 4.41 2.50
C ARG A 104 13.01 2.92 2.24
N LYS A 105 13.18 2.14 3.32
CA LYS A 105 13.29 0.68 3.22
C LYS A 105 11.91 0.06 2.99
N ALA A 106 11.80 -0.78 1.96
CA ALA A 106 10.64 -1.60 1.65
C ALA A 106 10.93 -3.08 1.95
N VAL A 107 10.04 -3.76 2.66
CA VAL A 107 10.14 -5.20 2.96
C VAL A 107 8.88 -5.90 2.47
N LEU A 108 9.03 -6.84 1.53
CA LEU A 108 7.92 -7.64 1.00
C LEU A 108 7.73 -8.91 1.82
N ILE A 109 6.50 -9.16 2.28
CA ILE A 109 6.17 -10.30 3.12
C ILE A 109 4.87 -10.95 2.63
N PRO A 110 4.94 -11.92 1.69
CA PRO A 110 3.77 -12.70 1.32
C PRO A 110 3.34 -13.60 2.50
N GLY A 111 2.04 -13.72 2.75
CA GLY A 111 1.50 -14.55 3.82
C GLY A 111 -0.02 -14.75 3.73
N ASP A 112 -0.49 -15.91 4.18
CA ASP A 112 -1.91 -16.20 4.35
C ASP A 112 -2.26 -16.20 5.85
N PHE A 113 -2.94 -15.16 6.32
CA PHE A 113 -3.36 -15.04 7.72
C PHE A 113 -4.50 -15.97 8.14
N ARG A 114 -5.00 -16.83 7.25
CA ARG A 114 -5.87 -17.96 7.65
C ARG A 114 -5.06 -19.06 8.34
N ASP A 115 -3.74 -19.09 8.17
CA ASP A 115 -2.83 -19.92 8.96
C ASP A 115 -2.39 -19.15 10.21
N GLU A 116 -2.71 -19.70 11.39
CA GLU A 116 -2.44 -19.08 12.70
C GLU A 116 -0.96 -18.85 12.99
N THR A 117 -0.05 -19.53 12.28
CA THR A 117 1.41 -19.39 12.47
C THR A 117 2.01 -18.23 11.68
N VAL A 118 1.33 -17.77 10.64
CA VAL A 118 1.85 -16.74 9.71
C VAL A 118 1.95 -15.36 10.37
N PRO A 119 0.97 -14.87 11.16
CA PRO A 119 1.07 -13.56 11.82
C PRO A 119 2.35 -13.37 12.63
N ASP A 120 2.75 -14.38 13.42
CA ASP A 120 3.98 -14.34 14.22
C ASP A 120 5.21 -14.23 13.33
N GLN A 121 5.30 -15.05 12.27
CA GLN A 121 6.40 -15.02 11.31
C GLN A 121 6.51 -13.67 10.58
N VAL A 122 5.38 -13.04 10.26
CA VAL A 122 5.35 -11.71 9.64
C VAL A 122 5.95 -10.69 10.60
N VAL A 123 5.51 -10.65 11.85
CA VAL A 123 6.01 -9.69 12.84
C VAL A 123 7.50 -9.90 13.11
N GLU A 124 7.96 -11.14 13.26
CA GLU A 124 9.38 -11.47 13.43
C GLU A 124 10.22 -10.96 12.25
N LYS A 125 9.77 -11.20 11.02
CA LYS A 125 10.45 -10.72 9.82
C LYS A 125 10.50 -9.20 9.75
N VAL A 126 9.44 -8.51 10.15
CA VAL A 126 9.43 -7.04 10.23
C VAL A 126 10.47 -6.54 11.22
N ILE A 127 10.53 -7.11 12.42
CA ILE A 127 11.49 -6.70 13.45
C ILE A 127 12.92 -6.92 12.94
N ALA A 128 13.19 -8.09 12.34
CA ALA A 128 14.51 -8.43 11.80
C ALA A 128 14.93 -7.47 10.66
N GLU A 129 14.03 -7.17 9.73
CA GLU A 129 14.36 -6.38 8.55
C GLU A 129 14.33 -4.87 8.80
N LEU A 130 13.38 -4.36 9.59
CA LEU A 130 13.26 -2.91 9.86
C LEU A 130 14.00 -2.47 11.12
N GLY A 131 14.51 -3.41 11.93
CA GLY A 131 15.14 -3.14 13.23
C GLY A 131 14.12 -2.70 14.29
N GLY A 132 12.87 -3.16 14.18
CA GLY A 132 11.77 -2.86 15.09
C GLY A 132 10.42 -2.64 14.39
N LEU A 133 9.36 -2.51 15.18
CA LEU A 133 8.00 -2.24 14.72
C LEU A 133 7.36 -1.24 15.70
N ASP A 134 6.87 -0.12 15.18
CA ASP A 134 6.25 0.94 16.01
C ASP A 134 4.90 1.42 15.44
N THR A 135 4.51 0.93 14.27
CA THR A 135 3.24 1.28 13.61
C THR A 135 2.65 0.04 12.96
N LEU A 136 1.42 -0.31 13.32
CA LEU A 136 0.70 -1.45 12.75
C LEU A 136 -0.58 -0.97 12.09
N VAL A 137 -0.78 -1.33 10.83
CA VAL A 137 -2.00 -1.07 10.07
C VAL A 137 -2.58 -2.41 9.65
N LEU A 138 -3.70 -2.78 10.27
CA LEU A 138 -4.46 -3.99 9.95
C LEU A 138 -5.51 -3.64 8.90
N ASN A 139 -5.20 -3.89 7.64
CA ASN A 139 -6.04 -3.52 6.50
C ASN A 139 -6.45 -4.73 5.64
N ALA A 140 -5.65 -5.80 5.61
CA ALA A 140 -6.03 -7.03 4.94
C ALA A 140 -7.39 -7.52 5.42
N ALA A 141 -8.25 -7.89 4.47
CA ALA A 141 -9.58 -8.45 4.71
C ALA A 141 -9.82 -9.57 3.68
N HIS A 142 -10.65 -10.54 4.05
CA HIS A 142 -10.98 -11.70 3.22
C HIS A 142 -12.49 -11.96 3.23
#